data_AF-A0A3N0XME8-F1
#
_entry.id   AF-A0A3N0XME8-F1
#
_cell.length_a   1.000
_cell.length_b   1.000
_cell.length_c   1.000
_cell.angle_alpha   90.00
_cell.angle_beta   90.00
_cell.angle_gamma   90.00
#
_symmetry.space_group_name_H-M   'P 1'
#
loop_
_entity.id
_entity.type
_entity.pdbx_description
1 polymer ?
#
loop_
_entity_poly.entity_id
_entity_poly.type
_entity_poly.pdbx_seq_one_letter_code
_entity_poly.pdbx_strand_id
1 'polypeptide(L)'
;MTRTRRHSSQLRDAGRDAGQFGSVRSPLSVGVWIQPSVHEKRSSGAVSVCYRGAASLVRLDGQNCAPVGFRLRSAGEYHLAVLIIVFLLNIVLIDNQKAVHEVLVGVLSARHHYDLRQAIRDTWLGYIKQHPHFQNRVMVKFIIGEHGCAVPEEDREDPYSCSLLNLTETVAGQEMAILSVPDSSELVPSDVSAVSLDFKVLHSVVITQLGVFPNGPRHDFRGNITVRLFQVDQEEAVVSARFSTLSSGSRVGGMFYKPVEQFILPKGFEGTLLWEAQDSSGLMSVNTSAVHLNNGGGVLKFGSIEEGTLPHRSALGFPGLAGGFTFSVYDVEVLSEFLRGRAGRQRSRAAQLRQEDQALRDESLTHGDMVFVDVVDTYRNVPLKLLQFYKWLVHYPITSQTSFSGSVGNADFNLLLKTDDDCYIDVDAVLLKTDRKRLAQSSLWWGKQNWAVDRVGKWQELEYASPAYPAFACGSGYVVSRDLVEWLASNAEHLKAYQGEDVSMGIWMAAVGPRKYQDSGWLCEKECYVDMLSSPQHSAQELRSLWDRKRKCGDPCGCAWSEH
;
A
#
# COMPACT_ATOMS: atom_id res chain seq x y z
N MET A 1 12.13 26.53 25.94
CA MET A 1 12.95 27.63 25.40
C MET A 1 12.70 27.75 23.91
N THR A 2 11.99 28.81 23.53
CA THR A 2 11.58 29.16 22.17
C THR A 2 12.75 29.73 21.37
N ARG A 3 12.95 29.29 20.12
CA ARG A 3 13.84 29.98 19.17
C ARG A 3 13.19 30.08 17.79
N THR A 4 12.58 31.24 17.60
CA THR A 4 12.18 31.86 16.33
C THR A 4 13.41 32.22 15.49
N ARG A 5 13.33 32.04 14.16
CA ARG A 5 14.13 32.83 13.20
C ARG A 5 13.32 33.14 11.95
N ARG A 6 13.13 34.45 11.73
CA ARG A 6 12.72 35.11 10.48
C ARG A 6 13.96 35.43 9.64
N HIS A 7 13.83 35.38 8.32
CA HIS A 7 14.44 36.27 7.29
C HIS A 7 13.78 35.89 5.95
N SER A 8 12.93 36.68 5.29
CA SER A 8 13.08 37.96 4.56
C SER A 8 13.91 37.87 3.26
N SER A 9 13.18 37.67 2.15
CA SER A 9 13.23 38.37 0.85
C SER A 9 14.53 39.03 0.35
N GLN A 10 14.97 38.65 -0.85
CA GLN A 10 15.07 39.47 -2.09
C GLN A 10 16.19 38.94 -3.00
N LEU A 11 15.89 38.70 -4.28
CA LEU A 11 16.75 39.09 -5.40
C LEU A 11 15.94 39.01 -6.72
N ARG A 12 16.00 40.10 -7.47
CA ARG A 12 15.39 40.35 -8.77
C ARG A 12 16.43 40.16 -9.89
N ASP A 13 15.90 39.84 -11.07
CA ASP A 13 16.30 40.29 -12.42
C ASP A 13 17.74 40.06 -12.94
N ALA A 14 17.82 39.13 -13.90
CA ALA A 14 18.47 39.28 -15.21
C ALA A 14 17.89 38.14 -16.10
N GLY A 15 17.48 38.27 -17.35
CA GLY A 15 17.83 39.21 -18.40
C GLY A 15 18.06 38.38 -19.67
N ARG A 16 17.02 38.33 -20.52
CA ARG A 16 16.89 37.95 -21.95
C ARG A 16 18.11 37.36 -22.66
N ASP A 17 17.87 36.25 -23.37
CA ASP A 17 18.17 36.19 -24.81
C ASP A 17 17.21 35.26 -25.58
N ALA A 18 16.86 35.70 -26.79
CA ALA A 18 15.79 35.19 -27.63
C ALA A 18 16.32 34.26 -28.74
N GLY A 19 15.55 33.22 -29.06
CA GLY A 19 15.71 32.39 -30.25
C GLY A 19 14.35 31.84 -30.69
N GLN A 20 13.76 32.47 -31.69
CA GLN A 20 12.46 32.14 -32.32
C GLN A 20 12.45 30.74 -32.93
N PHE A 21 11.35 30.00 -32.78
CA PHE A 21 10.78 29.18 -33.84
C PHE A 21 9.27 28.95 -33.61
N GLY A 22 8.47 29.24 -34.65
CA GLY A 22 7.26 28.47 -34.99
C GLY A 22 5.96 28.79 -34.26
N SER A 23 5.19 29.74 -34.80
CA SER A 23 3.75 29.91 -34.54
C SER A 23 2.96 28.67 -35.01
N VAL A 24 2.17 28.05 -34.11
CA VAL A 24 0.99 27.28 -34.50
C VAL A 24 -0.17 27.61 -33.56
N ARG A 25 -1.29 27.96 -34.19
CA ARG A 25 -2.54 28.43 -33.61
C ARG A 25 -3.24 27.36 -32.77
N SER A 26 -3.87 27.83 -31.69
CA SER A 26 -4.97 27.19 -30.95
C SER A 26 -6.03 26.54 -31.86
N PRO A 27 -6.59 25.37 -31.50
CA PRO A 27 -7.88 24.97 -32.03
C PRO A 27 -9.01 25.53 -31.15
N LEU A 28 -9.89 26.25 -31.84
CA LEU A 28 -11.20 26.68 -31.41
C LEU A 28 -12.05 25.52 -30.91
N SER A 29 -12.84 25.82 -29.88
CA SER A 29 -14.08 25.14 -29.54
C SER A 29 -14.94 24.90 -30.78
N VAL A 30 -15.06 23.64 -31.22
CA VAL A 30 -16.04 23.23 -32.22
C VAL A 30 -17.31 22.82 -31.48
N GLY A 31 -18.28 23.73 -31.42
CA GLY A 31 -19.66 23.39 -31.09
C GLY A 31 -20.25 22.52 -32.20
N VAL A 32 -20.64 21.29 -31.87
CA VAL A 32 -21.34 20.40 -32.79
C VAL A 32 -22.80 20.84 -32.87
N TRP A 33 -23.18 21.48 -33.98
CA TRP A 33 -24.57 21.67 -34.36
C TRP A 33 -25.06 20.39 -35.05
N ILE A 34 -26.03 19.70 -34.44
CA ILE A 34 -26.78 18.64 -35.10
C ILE A 34 -27.97 19.29 -35.81
N GLN A 35 -27.89 19.44 -37.14
CA GLN A 35 -29.08 19.72 -37.96
C GLN A 35 -29.69 18.40 -38.43
N PRO A 36 -30.98 18.11 -38.15
CA PRO A 36 -31.67 17.00 -38.79
C PRO A 36 -32.03 17.39 -40.23
N SER A 37 -31.56 16.62 -41.21
CA SER A 37 -32.04 16.71 -42.59
C SER A 37 -33.18 15.70 -42.79
N VAL A 38 -34.40 16.20 -42.94
CA VAL A 38 -35.57 15.40 -43.30
C VAL A 38 -35.70 15.39 -44.83
N HIS A 39 -35.54 14.24 -45.46
CA HIS A 39 -35.89 14.07 -46.87
C HIS A 39 -37.25 13.37 -46.99
N GLU A 40 -38.27 14.14 -47.35
CA GLU A 40 -39.60 13.63 -47.70
C GLU A 40 -39.58 13.17 -49.17
N LYS A 41 -39.55 11.85 -49.43
CA LYS A 41 -39.91 11.30 -50.75
C LYS A 41 -41.40 10.98 -50.73
N ARG A 42 -42.20 11.82 -51.41
CA ARG A 42 -43.61 11.56 -51.69
C ARG A 42 -43.77 10.43 -52.71
N SER A 43 -43.74 9.20 -52.25
CA SER A 43 -44.52 8.08 -52.80
C SER A 43 -44.26 6.83 -51.95
N SER A 44 -45.33 6.28 -51.35
CA SER A 44 -45.39 5.16 -50.39
C SER A 44 -45.01 5.53 -48.94
N GLY A 45 -45.98 5.38 -48.03
CA GLY A 45 -45.89 5.79 -46.62
C GLY A 45 -44.99 4.90 -45.76
N ALA A 46 -43.69 5.12 -45.83
CA ALA A 46 -42.71 4.60 -44.88
C ALA A 46 -41.70 5.70 -44.50
N VAL A 47 -41.60 6.01 -43.21
CA VAL A 47 -40.55 6.89 -42.66
C VAL A 47 -39.43 5.99 -42.15
N SER A 48 -38.22 6.15 -42.68
CA SER A 48 -37.01 5.48 -42.17
C SER A 48 -36.14 6.50 -41.44
N VAL A 49 -35.74 6.18 -40.21
CA VAL A 49 -34.81 6.98 -39.39
C VAL A 49 -33.47 6.27 -39.35
N CYS A 50 -32.40 6.91 -39.81
CA CYS A 50 -31.03 6.40 -39.74
C CYS A 50 -30.21 7.25 -38.78
N TYR A 51 -29.47 6.62 -37.85
CA TYR A 51 -28.47 7.28 -37.01
C TYR A 51 -27.05 7.00 -37.52
N ARG A 52 -26.19 8.03 -37.59
CA ARG A 52 -24.74 7.89 -37.78
C ARG A 52 -24.04 7.98 -36.43
N GLY A 53 -23.50 6.87 -35.93
CA GLY A 53 -22.52 6.86 -34.85
C GLY A 53 -21.09 6.95 -35.41
N ALA A 54 -20.20 7.67 -34.73
CA ALA A 54 -18.80 7.79 -35.08
C ALA A 54 -18.08 6.44 -34.96
N ALA A 55 -17.25 6.12 -35.96
CA ALA A 55 -16.53 4.85 -36.09
C ALA A 55 -15.34 4.75 -35.13
N SER A 56 -15.12 3.55 -34.57
CA SER A 56 -13.79 3.04 -34.22
C SER A 56 -13.70 1.57 -34.63
N LEU A 57 -12.53 1.18 -35.13
CA LEU A 57 -12.24 0.04 -36.00
C LEU A 57 -12.88 -1.30 -35.59
N VAL A 58 -13.79 -1.83 -36.43
CA VAL A 58 -13.86 -3.25 -36.85
C VAL A 58 -14.47 -3.29 -38.25
N ARG A 59 -13.81 -3.96 -39.22
CA ARG A 59 -14.39 -4.28 -40.53
C ARG A 59 -15.44 -5.38 -40.33
N LEU A 60 -16.71 -5.06 -40.51
CA LEU A 60 -17.79 -6.03 -40.69
C LEU A 60 -18.57 -5.64 -41.95
N ASP A 61 -18.45 -6.48 -42.98
CA ASP A 61 -19.36 -6.48 -44.13
C ASP A 61 -20.76 -6.89 -43.66
N GLY A 62 -21.79 -6.14 -44.07
CA GLY A 62 -23.19 -6.56 -43.93
C GLY A 62 -24.12 -5.51 -43.32
N GLN A 63 -24.92 -4.87 -44.18
CA GLN A 63 -26.11 -4.12 -43.78
C GLN A 63 -27.14 -5.09 -43.18
N ASN A 64 -27.50 -4.91 -41.91
CA ASN A 64 -28.72 -5.49 -41.35
C ASN A 64 -29.54 -4.39 -40.65
N CYS A 65 -30.45 -3.78 -41.41
CA CYS A 65 -31.56 -3.02 -40.86
C CYS A 65 -32.74 -3.98 -40.66
N ALA A 66 -33.16 -4.22 -39.42
CA ALA A 66 -34.41 -4.91 -39.13
C ALA A 66 -35.59 -3.92 -39.25
N PRO A 67 -36.66 -4.21 -40.02
CA PRO A 67 -37.79 -3.30 -40.12
C PRO A 67 -38.75 -3.52 -38.95
N VAL A 68 -38.87 -2.54 -38.06
CA VAL A 68 -40.03 -2.43 -37.16
C VAL A 68 -41.05 -1.52 -37.85
N GLY A 69 -41.93 -2.12 -38.66
CA GLY A 69 -42.98 -1.39 -39.36
C GLY A 69 -44.27 -1.34 -38.55
N PHE A 70 -44.63 -0.16 -38.02
CA PHE A 70 -46.00 0.09 -37.57
C PHE A 70 -46.82 0.68 -38.72
N ARG A 71 -47.88 -0.02 -39.15
CA ARG A 71 -48.91 0.54 -40.05
C ARG A 71 -50.00 1.18 -39.20
N LEU A 72 -49.99 2.50 -39.11
CA LEU A 72 -51.03 3.27 -38.40
C LEU A 72 -52.14 3.66 -39.39
N ARG A 73 -53.39 3.34 -39.06
CA ARG A 73 -54.61 3.53 -39.88
C ARG A 73 -55.52 4.69 -39.42
N SER A 74 -55.21 5.43 -38.36
CA SER A 74 -56.01 6.63 -37.99
C SER A 74 -55.24 7.70 -37.21
N ALA A 75 -55.75 8.94 -37.20
CA ALA A 75 -55.16 10.08 -36.50
C ALA A 75 -54.99 9.88 -34.97
N GLY A 76 -55.79 9.01 -34.34
CA GLY A 76 -55.64 8.66 -32.91
C GLY A 76 -54.41 7.79 -32.62
N GLU A 77 -53.96 7.00 -33.58
CA GLU A 77 -52.78 6.14 -33.45
C GLU A 77 -51.46 6.93 -33.59
N TYR A 78 -51.48 8.08 -34.27
CA TYR A 78 -50.34 9.01 -34.31
C TYR A 78 -50.10 9.65 -32.94
N HIS A 79 -51.15 10.06 -32.23
CA HIS A 79 -51.01 10.60 -30.88
C HIS A 79 -50.47 9.55 -29.90
N LEU A 80 -50.91 8.30 -30.01
CA LEU A 80 -50.41 7.21 -29.17
C LEU A 80 -48.95 6.86 -29.49
N ALA A 81 -48.57 6.81 -30.78
CA ALA A 81 -47.19 6.57 -31.20
C ALA A 81 -46.25 7.70 -30.75
N VAL A 82 -46.69 8.97 -30.84
CA VAL A 82 -45.92 10.12 -30.34
C VAL A 82 -45.81 10.08 -28.81
N LEU A 83 -46.87 9.72 -28.09
CA LEU A 83 -46.81 9.53 -26.64
C LEU A 83 -45.86 8.41 -26.26
N ILE A 84 -45.86 7.28 -26.97
CA ILE A 84 -44.94 6.16 -26.74
C ILE A 84 -43.51 6.57 -27.06
N ILE A 85 -43.26 7.32 -28.14
CA ILE A 85 -41.92 7.82 -28.48
C ILE A 85 -41.45 8.85 -27.44
N VAL A 86 -42.31 9.75 -26.97
CA VAL A 86 -41.99 10.70 -25.88
C VAL A 86 -41.79 9.97 -24.56
N PHE A 87 -42.55 8.91 -24.27
CA PHE A 87 -42.39 8.09 -23.08
C PHE A 87 -41.09 7.28 -23.14
N LEU A 88 -40.76 6.70 -24.28
CA LEU A 88 -39.50 5.99 -24.53
C LEU A 88 -38.30 6.96 -24.55
N LEU A 89 -38.45 8.16 -25.12
CA LEU A 89 -37.44 9.22 -25.04
C LEU A 89 -37.28 9.72 -23.61
N ASN A 90 -38.36 9.86 -22.83
CA ASN A 90 -38.28 10.19 -21.42
C ASN A 90 -37.64 9.05 -20.62
N ILE A 91 -37.93 7.78 -20.91
CA ILE A 91 -37.24 6.64 -20.29
C ILE A 91 -35.74 6.67 -20.65
N VAL A 92 -35.39 6.91 -21.91
CA VAL A 92 -33.99 7.01 -22.36
C VAL A 92 -33.28 8.26 -21.82
N LEU A 93 -34.00 9.36 -21.57
CA LEU A 93 -33.46 10.58 -20.94
C LEU A 93 -33.34 10.42 -19.42
N ILE A 94 -34.24 9.67 -18.78
CA ILE A 94 -34.18 9.30 -17.36
C ILE A 94 -33.04 8.29 -17.12
N ASP A 95 -32.77 7.41 -18.08
CA ASP A 95 -31.68 6.41 -18.02
C ASP A 95 -30.29 6.99 -18.35
N ASN A 96 -30.22 8.27 -18.74
CA ASN A 96 -28.94 8.96 -19.04
C ASN A 96 -28.51 9.96 -17.96
N GLN A 97 -29.24 10.09 -16.86
CA GLN A 97 -28.72 10.76 -15.65
C GLN A 97 -28.01 9.73 -14.80
N LYS A 98 -26.72 9.53 -15.08
CA LYS A 98 -25.81 8.90 -14.12
C LYS A 98 -25.98 9.62 -12.77
N ALA A 99 -26.29 8.87 -11.71
CA ALA A 99 -26.32 9.43 -10.37
C ALA A 99 -24.92 9.96 -10.02
N VAL A 100 -24.76 11.28 -10.07
CA VAL A 100 -23.53 11.96 -9.64
C VAL A 100 -23.52 11.92 -8.13
N HIS A 101 -22.69 11.06 -7.56
CA HIS A 101 -22.45 11.07 -6.12
C HIS A 101 -21.48 12.22 -5.84
N GLU A 102 -21.60 12.87 -4.69
CA GLU A 102 -20.64 13.91 -4.34
C GLU A 102 -19.40 13.27 -3.69
N VAL A 103 -19.64 12.30 -2.82
CA VAL A 103 -18.61 11.61 -2.05
C VAL A 103 -18.73 10.10 -2.27
N LEU A 104 -17.64 9.48 -2.70
CA LEU A 104 -17.45 8.04 -2.66
C LEU A 104 -16.66 7.69 -1.40
N VAL A 105 -17.08 6.68 -0.65
CA VAL A 105 -16.35 6.14 0.50
C VAL A 105 -15.78 4.77 0.12
N GLY A 106 -14.46 4.67 0.06
CA GLY A 106 -13.74 3.42 -0.11
C GLY A 106 -13.31 2.88 1.24
N VAL A 107 -13.85 1.74 1.65
CA VAL A 107 -13.50 1.07 2.90
C VAL A 107 -12.58 -0.10 2.61
N LEU A 108 -11.30 0.00 2.96
CA LEU A 108 -10.36 -1.12 2.85
C LEU A 108 -10.74 -2.19 3.88
N SER A 109 -10.99 -3.41 3.41
CA SER A 109 -11.42 -4.51 4.29
C SER A 109 -10.73 -5.81 3.96
N ALA A 110 -10.22 -6.52 4.97
CA ALA A 110 -9.60 -7.83 4.76
C ALA A 110 -10.69 -8.87 4.45
N ARG A 111 -10.34 -9.90 3.68
CA ARG A 111 -11.27 -10.96 3.26
C ARG A 111 -12.08 -11.57 4.42
N HIS A 112 -11.41 -11.91 5.52
CA HIS A 112 -12.02 -12.52 6.71
C HIS A 112 -12.74 -11.53 7.66
N HIS A 113 -12.77 -10.23 7.38
CA HIS A 113 -13.37 -9.19 8.24
C HIS A 113 -14.90 -9.04 8.06
N TYR A 114 -15.65 -10.15 7.96
CA TYR A 114 -17.12 -10.09 7.80
C TYR A 114 -17.80 -9.28 8.92
N ASP A 115 -17.43 -9.52 10.17
CA ASP A 115 -18.06 -8.87 11.33
C ASP A 115 -17.84 -7.35 11.37
N LEU A 116 -16.69 -6.87 10.91
CA LEU A 116 -16.37 -5.45 10.80
C LEU A 116 -17.19 -4.78 9.68
N ARG A 117 -17.25 -5.42 8.50
CA ARG A 117 -18.13 -4.95 7.41
C ARG A 117 -19.58 -4.91 7.86
N GLN A 118 -20.05 -5.93 8.58
CA GLN A 118 -21.39 -5.98 9.13
C GLN A 118 -21.62 -4.87 10.17
N ALA A 119 -20.65 -4.61 11.06
CA ALA A 119 -20.75 -3.50 12.01
C ALA A 119 -20.88 -2.14 11.31
N ILE A 120 -20.15 -1.92 10.21
CA ILE A 120 -20.28 -0.71 9.40
C ILE A 120 -21.70 -0.61 8.81
N ARG A 121 -22.21 -1.70 8.22
CA ARG A 121 -23.59 -1.78 7.70
C ARG A 121 -24.64 -1.48 8.77
N ASP A 122 -24.44 -1.99 9.98
CA ASP A 122 -25.34 -1.78 11.13
C ASP A 122 -25.27 -0.35 11.70
N THR A 123 -24.22 0.41 11.39
CA THR A 123 -23.93 1.72 11.97
C THR A 123 -24.07 2.85 10.96
N TRP A 124 -22.96 3.50 10.60
CA TRP A 124 -22.96 4.73 9.81
C TRP A 124 -23.34 4.48 8.35
N LEU A 125 -23.05 3.31 7.77
CA LEU A 125 -23.50 2.97 6.42
C LEU A 125 -25.02 2.75 6.37
N GLY A 126 -25.58 2.06 7.37
CA GLY A 126 -27.02 1.90 7.51
C GLY A 126 -27.73 3.26 7.63
N TYR A 127 -27.15 4.18 8.41
CA TYR A 127 -27.60 5.55 8.53
C TYR A 127 -27.57 6.31 7.20
N ILE A 128 -26.46 6.27 6.44
CA ILE A 128 -26.36 6.89 5.12
C ILE A 128 -27.48 6.40 4.19
N LYS A 129 -27.73 5.08 4.15
CA LYS A 129 -28.74 4.47 3.28
C LYS A 129 -30.17 4.90 3.62
N GLN A 130 -30.44 5.26 4.87
CA GLN A 130 -31.77 5.70 5.34
C GLN A 130 -31.92 7.22 5.35
N HIS A 131 -30.82 7.97 5.31
CA HIS A 131 -30.84 9.42 5.46
C HIS A 131 -31.26 10.12 4.15
N PRO A 132 -32.33 10.93 4.14
CA PRO A 132 -32.92 11.50 2.91
C PRO A 132 -31.94 12.29 2.04
N HIS A 133 -30.97 12.97 2.67
CA HIS A 133 -29.97 13.77 1.99
C HIS A 133 -28.69 13.01 1.62
N PHE A 134 -28.38 11.89 2.27
CA PHE A 134 -27.13 11.17 2.03
C PHE A 134 -27.28 9.98 1.10
N GLN A 135 -28.45 9.34 1.07
CA GLN A 135 -28.71 8.15 0.24
C GLN A 135 -28.36 8.34 -1.25
N ASN A 136 -28.50 9.56 -1.79
CA ASN A 136 -28.20 9.90 -3.19
C ASN A 136 -26.87 10.66 -3.35
N ARG A 137 -26.24 11.04 -2.24
CA ARG A 137 -25.05 11.91 -2.21
C ARG A 137 -23.77 11.12 -1.93
N VAL A 138 -23.89 10.04 -1.15
CA VAL A 138 -22.76 9.24 -0.68
C VAL A 138 -22.88 7.80 -1.17
N MET A 139 -21.89 7.35 -1.92
CA MET A 139 -21.73 5.93 -2.28
C MET A 139 -20.70 5.30 -1.35
N VAL A 140 -20.92 4.07 -0.88
CA VAL A 140 -19.94 3.34 -0.07
C VAL A 140 -19.63 2.01 -0.72
N LYS A 141 -18.34 1.68 -0.80
CA LYS A 141 -17.85 0.41 -1.33
C LYS A 141 -16.76 -0.17 -0.42
N PHE A 142 -16.94 -1.43 -0.03
CA PHE A 142 -15.87 -2.22 0.58
C PHE A 142 -14.91 -2.69 -0.52
N ILE A 143 -13.62 -2.55 -0.28
CA ILE A 143 -12.56 -2.92 -1.20
C ILE A 143 -11.88 -4.17 -0.65
N ILE A 144 -11.94 -5.27 -1.40
CA ILE A 144 -11.42 -6.59 -1.01
C ILE A 144 -10.48 -7.09 -2.10
N GLY A 145 -9.36 -7.71 -1.72
CA GLY A 145 -8.48 -8.37 -2.69
C GLY A 145 -9.14 -9.64 -3.20
N GLU A 146 -9.19 -9.82 -4.52
CA GLU A 146 -9.81 -10.94 -5.19
C GLU A 146 -9.17 -12.28 -4.81
N HIS A 147 -7.87 -12.28 -4.49
CA HIS A 147 -7.13 -13.50 -4.16
C HIS A 147 -6.74 -13.53 -2.68
N GLY A 148 -6.94 -14.66 -2.01
CA GLY A 148 -6.38 -14.88 -0.68
C GLY A 148 -4.95 -15.42 -0.77
N CYS A 149 -4.14 -15.18 0.28
CA CYS A 149 -2.78 -15.70 0.29
C CYS A 149 -2.75 -17.24 0.37
N ALA A 150 -2.19 -17.88 -0.66
CA ALA A 150 -2.04 -19.34 -0.78
C ALA A 150 -1.05 -19.95 0.22
N VAL A 151 -0.15 -19.14 0.76
CA VAL A 151 0.86 -19.57 1.74
C VAL A 151 0.23 -19.59 3.15
N PRO A 152 0.24 -20.74 3.86
CA PRO A 152 -0.15 -20.82 5.27
C PRO A 152 0.66 -19.85 6.12
N GLU A 153 0.08 -19.26 7.17
CA GLU A 153 0.74 -18.22 7.97
C GLU A 153 2.07 -18.69 8.58
N GLU A 154 2.16 -19.95 8.98
CA GLU A 154 3.35 -20.53 9.58
C GLU A 154 4.50 -20.68 8.57
N ASP A 155 4.15 -20.84 7.28
CA ASP A 155 5.05 -21.00 6.15
C ASP A 155 5.42 -19.65 5.47
N ARG A 156 4.97 -18.50 6.00
CA ARG A 156 5.31 -17.18 5.45
C ARG A 156 6.62 -16.63 6.03
N GLU A 157 7.38 -15.91 5.21
CA GLU A 157 8.61 -15.21 5.64
C GLU A 157 8.32 -14.20 6.75
N ASP A 158 7.21 -13.48 6.61
CA ASP A 158 6.65 -12.57 7.60
C ASP A 158 5.11 -12.67 7.57
N PRO A 159 4.43 -12.39 8.69
CA PRO A 159 2.97 -12.56 8.76
C PRO A 159 2.20 -11.59 7.85
N TYR A 160 2.84 -10.55 7.32
CA TYR A 160 2.22 -9.45 6.61
C TYR A 160 2.29 -9.58 5.07
N SER A 161 3.14 -10.47 4.55
CA SER A 161 3.30 -10.75 3.11
C SER A 161 2.68 -12.09 2.71
N CYS A 162 2.82 -12.47 1.43
CA CYS A 162 2.48 -13.81 0.93
C CYS A 162 3.71 -14.56 0.39
N SER A 163 4.89 -14.26 0.95
CA SER A 163 6.15 -14.88 0.51
C SER A 163 6.39 -16.17 1.26
N LEU A 164 6.68 -17.25 0.54
CA LEU A 164 6.97 -18.56 1.11
C LEU A 164 8.36 -18.59 1.76
N LEU A 165 8.46 -19.14 2.98
CA LEU A 165 9.72 -19.47 3.64
C LEU A 165 10.50 -20.50 2.81
N ASN A 166 11.55 -20.05 2.13
CA ASN A 166 12.42 -20.91 1.33
C ASN A 166 13.52 -21.55 2.20
N LEU A 167 13.12 -22.46 3.07
CA LEU A 167 14.00 -23.23 3.96
C LEU A 167 14.34 -24.60 3.36
N THR A 168 15.59 -25.02 3.49
CA THR A 168 16.06 -26.37 3.13
C THR A 168 16.45 -27.16 4.37
N GLU A 169 16.47 -28.50 4.26
CA GLU A 169 17.01 -29.33 5.34
C GLU A 169 18.50 -29.05 5.55
N THR A 170 18.90 -29.02 6.82
CA THR A 170 20.28 -28.77 7.26
C THR A 170 20.76 -29.93 8.13
N VAL A 171 22.07 -30.13 8.23
CA VAL A 171 22.63 -31.18 9.10
C VAL A 171 22.72 -30.68 10.54
N ALA A 172 22.27 -31.48 11.50
CA ALA A 172 22.34 -31.16 12.94
C ALA A 172 23.78 -30.92 13.39
N GLY A 173 24.01 -29.83 14.13
CA GLY A 173 25.31 -29.48 14.68
C GLY A 173 26.35 -29.01 13.65
N GLN A 174 25.98 -28.85 12.37
CA GLN A 174 26.88 -28.31 11.37
C GLN A 174 27.12 -26.81 11.62
N GLU A 175 28.37 -26.44 11.89
CA GLU A 175 28.78 -25.05 11.96
C GLU A 175 29.00 -24.49 10.55
N MET A 176 28.40 -23.32 10.28
CA MET A 176 28.43 -22.65 8.99
C MET A 176 28.93 -21.22 9.17
N ALA A 177 29.82 -20.78 8.28
CA ALA A 177 30.20 -19.37 8.19
C ALA A 177 29.28 -18.66 7.19
N ILE A 178 28.83 -17.43 7.51
CA ILE A 178 28.06 -16.63 6.55
C ILE A 178 28.90 -16.22 5.33
N LEU A 179 30.21 -16.22 5.47
CA LEU A 179 31.15 -15.75 4.47
C LEU A 179 32.23 -16.80 4.24
N SER A 180 32.53 -17.06 2.98
CA SER A 180 33.69 -17.83 2.54
C SER A 180 34.43 -16.99 1.51
N VAL A 181 35.45 -16.25 1.96
CA VAL A 181 36.24 -15.40 1.05
C VAL A 181 37.33 -16.25 0.40
N PRO A 182 37.36 -16.37 -0.94
CA PRO A 182 38.31 -17.26 -1.62
C PRO A 182 39.75 -16.72 -1.64
N ASP A 183 39.93 -15.39 -1.67
CA ASP A 183 41.28 -14.82 -1.79
C ASP A 183 41.41 -13.42 -1.17
N SER A 184 42.60 -13.10 -0.67
CA SER A 184 42.90 -11.84 0.04
C SER A 184 42.97 -10.60 -0.87
N SER A 185 42.92 -10.80 -2.19
CA SER A 185 43.01 -9.76 -3.22
C SER A 185 41.73 -8.93 -3.39
N GLU A 186 40.58 -9.41 -2.87
CA GLU A 186 39.30 -8.70 -2.94
C GLU A 186 39.05 -7.75 -1.75
N LEU A 187 39.94 -7.76 -0.75
CA LEU A 187 39.84 -6.90 0.42
C LEU A 187 40.36 -5.50 0.11
N VAL A 188 39.50 -4.51 0.32
CA VAL A 188 39.80 -3.09 0.14
C VAL A 188 39.76 -2.39 1.51
N PRO A 189 40.68 -1.45 1.80
CA PRO A 189 40.56 -0.61 2.98
C PRO A 189 39.23 0.14 2.98
N SER A 190 38.54 0.14 4.12
CA SER A 190 37.29 0.87 4.27
C SER A 190 37.57 2.35 4.59
N ASP A 191 36.81 3.25 3.95
CA ASP A 191 36.91 4.69 4.21
C ASP A 191 36.24 5.12 5.53
N VAL A 192 35.61 4.18 6.23
CA VAL A 192 34.83 4.41 7.45
C VAL A 192 35.41 3.62 8.63
N SER A 193 35.21 4.13 9.84
CA SER A 193 35.64 3.45 11.08
C SER A 193 34.66 2.36 11.53
N ALA A 194 33.46 2.30 10.94
CA ALA A 194 32.45 1.35 11.35
C ALA A 194 31.57 0.88 10.19
N VAL A 195 31.34 -0.43 10.14
CA VAL A 195 30.58 -1.14 9.10
C VAL A 195 29.55 -2.04 9.76
N SER A 196 28.36 -2.15 9.20
CA SER A 196 27.26 -2.96 9.74
C SER A 196 26.60 -3.87 8.71
N LEU A 197 26.13 -5.02 9.17
CA LEU A 197 25.31 -5.97 8.42
C LEU A 197 24.02 -6.27 9.20
N ASP A 198 22.89 -5.96 8.60
CA ASP A 198 21.58 -6.32 9.13
C ASP A 198 21.16 -7.70 8.64
N PHE A 199 20.50 -8.48 9.50
CA PHE A 199 19.93 -9.76 9.13
C PHE A 199 18.71 -10.10 9.98
N LYS A 200 17.89 -11.01 9.44
CA LYS A 200 16.71 -11.57 10.08
C LYS A 200 16.81 -13.08 10.16
N VAL A 201 16.41 -13.62 11.30
CA VAL A 201 16.38 -15.05 11.58
C VAL A 201 15.01 -15.60 11.19
N LEU A 202 14.98 -16.52 10.22
CA LEU A 202 13.77 -17.16 9.71
C LEU A 202 13.51 -18.53 10.34
N HIS A 203 14.52 -19.12 10.98
CA HIS A 203 14.43 -20.28 11.86
C HIS A 203 15.51 -20.16 12.94
N SER A 204 15.28 -20.70 14.14
CA SER A 204 16.18 -20.50 15.27
C SER A 204 17.63 -20.92 14.98
N VAL A 205 18.58 -20.07 15.34
CA VAL A 205 20.02 -20.31 15.15
C VAL A 205 20.81 -19.98 16.41
N VAL A 206 22.03 -20.50 16.53
CA VAL A 206 23.00 -20.15 17.57
C VAL A 206 24.23 -19.56 16.91
N ILE A 207 24.61 -18.34 17.29
CA ILE A 207 25.88 -17.75 16.87
C ILE A 207 27.00 -18.35 17.70
N THR A 208 28.03 -18.88 17.05
CA THR A 208 29.13 -19.59 17.72
C THR A 208 30.41 -18.75 17.77
N GLN A 209 30.74 -18.05 16.69
CA GLN A 209 31.94 -17.21 16.61
C GLN A 209 31.67 -15.92 15.84
N LEU A 210 32.33 -14.83 16.25
CA LEU A 210 32.39 -13.59 15.48
C LEU A 210 33.73 -13.50 14.77
N GLY A 211 33.74 -12.94 13.56
CA GLY A 211 34.92 -12.88 12.70
C GLY A 211 35.14 -11.52 12.05
N VAL A 212 36.41 -11.25 11.74
CA VAL A 212 36.86 -9.97 11.16
C VAL A 212 37.97 -10.20 10.13
N PHE A 213 38.04 -9.35 9.12
CA PHE A 213 39.16 -9.33 8.19
C PHE A 213 40.43 -8.73 8.83
N PRO A 214 41.62 -9.29 8.55
CA PRO A 214 42.88 -8.66 8.98
C PRO A 214 43.15 -7.38 8.18
N ASN A 215 43.72 -6.36 8.83
CA ASN A 215 44.03 -5.05 8.23
C ASN A 215 45.55 -4.74 8.18
N GLY A 216 46.38 -5.69 8.63
CA GLY A 216 47.83 -5.54 8.67
C GLY A 216 48.56 -6.29 7.54
N PRO A 217 49.78 -5.84 7.17
CA PRO A 217 50.54 -6.36 6.03
C PRO A 217 51.07 -7.78 6.26
N ARG A 218 51.09 -8.26 7.50
CA ARG A 218 51.43 -9.66 7.85
C ARG A 218 50.18 -10.48 8.14
N HIS A 219 49.01 -10.04 7.66
CA HIS A 219 47.71 -10.57 8.03
C HIS A 219 47.47 -10.50 9.56
N ASP A 220 47.91 -9.41 10.17
CA ASP A 220 47.74 -9.05 11.57
C ASP A 220 46.79 -7.85 11.74
N PHE A 221 46.71 -7.28 12.95
CA PHE A 221 45.83 -6.13 13.24
C PHE A 221 46.62 -4.84 13.49
N ARG A 222 46.29 -3.73 12.82
CA ARG A 222 46.84 -2.38 13.03
C ARG A 222 46.08 -1.54 14.07
N GLY A 223 45.41 -2.19 15.02
CA GLY A 223 44.60 -1.53 16.03
C GLY A 223 43.62 -2.48 16.70
N ASN A 224 42.69 -1.91 17.48
CA ASN A 224 41.61 -2.68 18.08
C ASN A 224 40.38 -2.62 17.18
N ILE A 225 39.82 -3.79 16.86
CA ILE A 225 38.53 -3.89 16.18
C ILE A 225 37.57 -4.60 17.12
N THR A 226 36.38 -4.02 17.34
CA THR A 226 35.34 -4.62 18.16
C THR A 226 34.18 -5.02 17.27
N VAL A 227 33.72 -6.25 17.42
CA VAL A 227 32.55 -6.78 16.73
C VAL A 227 31.45 -6.98 17.75
N ARG A 228 30.26 -6.43 17.50
CA ARG A 228 29.10 -6.50 18.40
C ARG A 228 27.87 -6.92 17.61
N LEU A 229 27.13 -7.88 18.14
CA LEU A 229 25.80 -8.20 17.66
C LEU A 229 24.78 -7.48 18.54
N PHE A 230 23.95 -6.65 17.94
CA PHE A 230 22.83 -6.02 18.60
C PHE A 230 21.54 -6.69 18.15
N GLN A 231 20.58 -6.79 19.08
CA GLN A 231 19.19 -6.94 18.70
C GLN A 231 18.67 -5.56 18.30
N VAL A 232 17.83 -5.52 17.27
CA VAL A 232 17.10 -4.31 16.89
C VAL A 232 16.47 -3.64 18.13
N ASP A 233 16.62 -2.30 18.21
CA ASP A 233 16.14 -1.42 19.29
C ASP A 233 16.78 -1.64 20.68
N GLN A 234 17.88 -2.39 20.78
CA GLN A 234 18.65 -2.52 22.02
C GLN A 234 20.00 -1.80 21.95
N GLU A 235 20.36 -1.12 23.04
CA GLU A 235 21.69 -0.47 23.18
C GLU A 235 22.76 -1.46 23.66
N GLU A 236 22.37 -2.55 24.31
CA GLU A 236 23.29 -3.58 24.79
C GLU A 236 23.54 -4.65 23.71
N ALA A 237 24.82 -5.00 23.55
CA ALA A 237 25.19 -6.05 22.61
C ALA A 237 24.85 -7.43 23.19
N VAL A 238 24.14 -8.24 22.41
CA VAL A 238 23.83 -9.65 22.73
C VAL A 238 25.11 -10.45 22.88
N VAL A 239 26.06 -10.26 21.95
CA VAL A 239 27.41 -10.82 22.02
C VAL A 239 28.43 -9.82 21.49
N SER A 240 29.65 -9.91 22.00
CA SER A 240 30.76 -9.07 21.52
C SER A 240 32.10 -9.80 21.52
N ALA A 241 32.96 -9.41 20.58
CA ALA A 241 34.33 -9.91 20.49
C ALA A 241 35.27 -8.75 20.11
N ARG A 242 36.40 -8.63 20.83
CA ARG A 242 37.42 -7.61 20.56
C ARG A 242 38.69 -8.23 20.02
N PHE A 243 39.18 -7.74 18.88
CA PHE A 243 40.36 -8.20 18.17
C PHE A 243 41.51 -7.21 18.33
N SER A 244 42.73 -7.74 18.50
CA SER A 244 43.97 -6.97 18.58
C SER A 244 45.15 -7.84 18.15
N THR A 245 46.35 -7.26 18.04
CA THR A 245 47.59 -8.01 17.77
C THR A 245 47.90 -9.07 18.83
N LEU A 246 47.59 -8.78 20.10
CA LEU A 246 47.84 -9.69 21.22
C LEU A 246 46.74 -10.75 21.38
N SER A 247 45.56 -10.49 20.80
CA SER A 247 44.39 -11.35 20.93
C SER A 247 43.64 -11.37 19.61
N SER A 248 44.22 -12.05 18.63
CA SER A 248 43.71 -12.10 17.26
C SER A 248 42.65 -13.18 17.05
N GLY A 249 42.61 -14.23 17.88
CA GLY A 249 41.71 -15.37 17.67
C GLY A 249 42.30 -16.43 16.73
N SER A 250 41.46 -17.33 16.21
CA SER A 250 41.85 -18.41 15.30
C SER A 250 41.66 -17.98 13.83
N ARG A 251 42.62 -18.30 12.97
CA ARG A 251 42.54 -17.94 11.54
C ARG A 251 41.91 -19.08 10.74
N VAL A 252 40.80 -18.79 10.08
CA VAL A 252 40.06 -19.76 9.22
C VAL A 252 39.54 -19.02 7.99
N GLY A 253 39.82 -19.55 6.79
CA GLY A 253 39.27 -19.00 5.54
C GLY A 253 39.60 -17.52 5.29
N GLY A 254 40.83 -17.10 5.61
CA GLY A 254 41.28 -15.71 5.42
C GLY A 254 40.82 -14.71 6.49
N MET A 255 39.93 -15.11 7.40
CA MET A 255 39.41 -14.30 8.50
C MET A 255 39.93 -14.79 9.86
N PHE A 256 39.84 -13.92 10.86
CA PHE A 256 40.08 -14.27 12.25
C PHE A 256 38.76 -14.40 12.99
N TYR A 257 38.58 -15.47 13.75
CA TYR A 257 37.38 -15.76 14.54
C TYR A 257 37.68 -15.84 16.03
N LYS A 258 36.68 -15.45 16.83
CA LYS A 258 36.66 -15.66 18.28
C LYS A 258 35.34 -16.27 18.72
N PRO A 259 35.37 -17.29 19.60
CA PRO A 259 34.16 -17.82 20.19
C PRO A 259 33.47 -16.74 21.04
N VAL A 260 32.15 -16.76 21.02
CA VAL A 260 31.30 -15.91 21.85
C VAL A 260 30.37 -16.76 22.70
N GLU A 261 29.74 -16.12 23.69
CA GLU A 261 28.67 -16.75 24.45
C GLU A 261 27.52 -17.15 23.51
N GLN A 262 27.03 -18.37 23.66
CA GLN A 262 26.06 -18.96 22.75
C GLN A 262 24.64 -18.64 23.22
N PHE A 263 23.96 -17.78 22.45
CA PHE A 263 22.55 -17.48 22.63
C PHE A 263 21.73 -18.05 21.48
N ILE A 264 20.54 -18.57 21.80
CA ILE A 264 19.56 -18.98 20.80
C ILE A 264 18.87 -17.72 20.28
N LEU A 265 19.08 -17.42 19.00
CA LEU A 265 18.35 -16.37 18.30
C LEU A 265 17.06 -16.98 17.73
N PRO A 266 15.87 -16.61 18.21
CA PRO A 266 14.61 -17.22 17.77
C PRO A 266 14.19 -16.73 16.37
N LYS A 267 13.27 -17.48 15.72
CA LYS A 267 12.56 -16.99 14.51
C LYS A 267 11.96 -15.61 14.75
N GLY A 268 12.20 -14.69 13.83
CA GLY A 268 11.78 -13.30 13.92
C GLY A 268 12.78 -12.37 14.59
N PHE A 269 13.90 -12.88 15.12
CA PHE A 269 15.00 -12.05 15.60
C PHE A 269 15.56 -11.22 14.44
N GLU A 270 15.60 -9.90 14.65
CA GLU A 270 16.23 -8.95 13.74
C GLU A 270 17.48 -8.41 14.46
N GLY A 271 18.63 -8.55 13.81
CA GLY A 271 19.93 -8.24 14.39
C GLY A 271 20.81 -7.43 13.47
N THR A 272 21.67 -6.62 14.09
CA THR A 272 22.69 -5.83 13.41
C THR A 272 24.05 -6.27 13.93
N LEU A 273 24.89 -6.77 13.04
CA LEU A 273 26.28 -7.05 13.32
C LEU A 273 27.12 -5.82 12.98
N LEU A 274 27.80 -5.25 13.98
CA LEU A 274 28.60 -4.05 13.85
C LEU A 274 30.09 -4.36 14.03
N TRP A 275 30.91 -3.98 13.06
CA TRP A 275 32.36 -3.91 13.17
C TRP A 275 32.79 -2.46 13.38
N GLU A 276 33.56 -2.20 14.43
CA GLU A 276 34.03 -0.85 14.79
C GLU A 276 35.54 -0.88 15.05
N ALA A 277 36.29 -0.05 14.31
CA ALA A 277 37.70 0.19 14.53
C ALA A 277 37.94 1.48 15.32
N GLN A 278 38.98 1.50 16.13
CA GLN A 278 39.36 2.65 16.94
C GLN A 278 39.84 3.86 16.11
N ASP A 279 40.46 3.59 14.95
CA ASP A 279 40.98 4.61 14.04
C ASP A 279 40.19 4.61 12.72
N SER A 280 39.94 5.80 12.15
CA SER A 280 39.40 5.95 10.80
C SER A 280 40.35 5.29 9.79
N SER A 281 39.85 4.39 8.93
CA SER A 281 40.61 3.49 8.02
C SER A 281 41.20 2.20 8.64
N GLY A 282 40.74 1.82 9.83
CA GLY A 282 41.16 0.57 10.48
C GLY A 282 40.43 -0.71 10.01
N LEU A 283 39.40 -0.62 9.17
CA LEU A 283 38.66 -1.80 8.69
C LEU A 283 39.07 -2.16 7.27
N MET A 284 39.13 -3.45 6.99
CA MET A 284 39.11 -3.97 5.62
C MET A 284 37.69 -4.43 5.32
N SER A 285 37.21 -4.15 4.11
CA SER A 285 35.91 -4.58 3.63
C SER A 285 36.03 -5.29 2.29
N VAL A 286 35.02 -6.09 1.95
CA VAL A 286 34.92 -6.75 0.65
C VAL A 286 33.75 -6.16 -0.14
N ASN A 287 33.90 -6.06 -1.46
CA ASN A 287 32.81 -5.62 -2.32
C ASN A 287 31.68 -6.66 -2.30
N THR A 288 30.47 -6.21 -1.98
CA THR A 288 29.29 -7.06 -1.77
C THR A 288 28.82 -7.71 -3.06
N SER A 289 29.10 -7.14 -4.23
CA SER A 289 28.80 -7.77 -5.52
C SER A 289 29.67 -8.99 -5.85
N ALA A 290 30.79 -9.16 -5.14
CA ALA A 290 31.75 -10.26 -5.38
C ALA A 290 31.53 -11.46 -4.44
N VAL A 291 30.67 -11.33 -3.42
CA VAL A 291 30.57 -12.33 -2.35
C VAL A 291 29.16 -12.90 -2.22
N HIS A 292 29.08 -14.23 -2.20
CA HIS A 292 27.85 -14.95 -1.90
C HIS A 292 27.75 -15.21 -0.39
N LEU A 293 26.69 -14.72 0.25
CA LEU A 293 26.43 -14.99 1.66
C LEU A 293 25.78 -16.36 1.85
N ASN A 294 26.33 -17.18 2.75
CA ASN A 294 25.71 -18.43 3.16
C ASN A 294 24.59 -18.14 4.18
N ASN A 295 23.35 -18.39 3.76
CA ASN A 295 22.17 -18.19 4.58
C ASN A 295 21.75 -19.44 5.39
N GLY A 296 22.58 -20.49 5.40
CA GLY A 296 22.33 -21.72 6.15
C GLY A 296 21.10 -22.49 5.67
N GLY A 297 20.85 -22.52 4.36
CA GLY A 297 19.66 -23.14 3.81
C GLY A 297 18.39 -22.28 3.96
N GLY A 298 18.56 -20.95 3.97
CA GLY A 298 17.48 -19.98 4.08
C GLY A 298 17.07 -19.59 5.49
N VAL A 299 17.74 -20.11 6.54
CA VAL A 299 17.41 -19.77 7.93
C VAL A 299 17.79 -18.33 8.31
N LEU A 300 18.65 -17.69 7.52
CA LEU A 300 18.99 -16.27 7.64
C LEU A 300 18.56 -15.50 6.39
N LYS A 301 18.11 -14.27 6.57
CA LYS A 301 17.87 -13.30 5.49
C LYS A 301 18.70 -12.05 5.76
N PHE A 302 19.64 -11.75 4.89
CA PHE A 302 20.50 -10.57 5.02
C PHE A 302 19.81 -9.33 4.43
N GLY A 303 20.03 -8.17 5.04
CA GLY A 303 19.58 -6.87 4.54
C GLY A 303 20.33 -6.46 3.27
N SER A 304 19.83 -5.42 2.59
CA SER A 304 20.54 -4.86 1.42
C SER A 304 21.89 -4.30 1.85
N ILE A 305 22.93 -4.65 1.09
CA ILE A 305 24.32 -4.24 1.33
C ILE A 305 24.82 -3.31 0.20
N GLU A 306 23.91 -2.66 -0.52
CA GLU A 306 24.23 -1.72 -1.58
C GLU A 306 24.72 -0.38 -1.01
N GLU A 307 25.81 0.16 -1.58
CA GLU A 307 26.30 1.50 -1.26
C GLU A 307 25.26 2.55 -1.68
N GLY A 308 24.77 3.35 -0.72
CA GLY A 308 23.86 4.48 -1.00
C GLY A 308 22.54 4.47 -0.24
N THR A 309 22.21 3.40 0.49
CA THR A 309 21.21 3.46 1.55
C THR A 309 21.83 4.18 2.76
N LEU A 310 21.36 5.40 3.04
CA LEU A 310 21.79 6.17 4.20
C LEU A 310 21.69 5.30 5.47
N PRO A 311 22.73 5.26 6.33
CA PRO A 311 22.72 4.41 7.51
C PRO A 311 21.48 4.68 8.35
N HIS A 312 20.70 3.63 8.58
CA HIS A 312 19.45 3.71 9.30
C HIS A 312 19.70 3.71 10.80
N ARG A 313 18.77 4.36 11.52
CA ARG A 313 18.83 4.68 12.95
C ARG A 313 19.39 3.51 13.79
N SER A 314 20.27 3.87 14.72
CA SER A 314 20.86 3.04 15.78
C SER A 314 22.05 2.15 15.40
N ALA A 315 22.27 1.82 14.13
CA ALA A 315 23.53 1.18 13.72
C ALA A 315 24.63 2.25 13.63
N LEU A 316 25.60 2.21 14.54
CA LEU A 316 26.82 3.03 14.49
C LEU A 316 27.72 2.57 13.33
N GLY A 317 27.28 2.54 12.07
CA GLY A 317 28.09 2.01 10.97
C GLY A 317 27.48 2.18 9.59
N PHE A 318 28.33 2.08 8.56
CA PHE A 318 27.90 2.07 7.16
C PHE A 318 27.54 0.65 6.71
N PRO A 319 26.52 0.45 5.87
CA PRO A 319 26.18 -0.88 5.37
C PRO A 319 27.37 -1.48 4.61
N GLY A 320 27.72 -2.74 4.92
CA GLY A 320 28.87 -3.40 4.31
C GLY A 320 29.30 -4.68 5.01
N LEU A 321 30.40 -5.26 4.52
CA LEU A 321 31.00 -6.47 5.10
C LEU A 321 32.46 -6.21 5.48
N ALA A 322 32.75 -6.19 6.78
CA ALA A 322 34.11 -6.12 7.34
C ALA A 322 34.57 -7.44 8.00
N GLY A 323 33.78 -8.49 7.86
CA GLY A 323 34.02 -9.82 8.40
C GLY A 323 32.79 -10.71 8.24
N GLY A 324 32.61 -11.64 9.18
CA GLY A 324 31.44 -12.51 9.22
C GLY A 324 31.22 -13.11 10.60
N PHE A 325 30.30 -14.06 10.70
CA PHE A 325 30.12 -14.88 11.90
C PHE A 325 29.89 -16.34 11.49
N THR A 326 30.12 -17.25 12.44
CA THR A 326 29.71 -18.64 12.32
C THR A 326 28.49 -18.91 13.18
N PHE A 327 27.64 -19.81 12.71
CA PHE A 327 26.40 -20.19 13.37
C PHE A 327 26.06 -21.66 13.11
N SER A 328 25.16 -22.20 13.94
CA SER A 328 24.52 -23.49 13.74
C SER A 328 23.00 -23.35 13.81
N VAL A 329 22.28 -24.24 13.14
CA VAL A 329 20.81 -24.29 13.22
C VAL A 329 20.42 -24.95 14.54
N TYR A 330 19.55 -24.29 15.31
CA TYR A 330 19.02 -24.83 16.55
C TYR A 330 17.80 -25.71 16.25
N ASP A 331 17.73 -26.89 16.86
CA ASP A 331 16.59 -27.82 16.76
C ASP A 331 16.25 -28.23 15.30
N VAL A 332 17.22 -28.89 14.66
CA VAL A 332 17.11 -29.34 13.26
C VAL A 332 15.98 -30.35 13.08
N GLU A 333 15.67 -31.15 14.09
CA GLU A 333 14.55 -32.08 14.09
C GLU A 333 13.21 -31.34 13.91
N VAL A 334 13.00 -30.25 14.64
CA VAL A 334 11.80 -29.39 14.48
C VAL A 334 11.76 -28.75 13.10
N LEU A 335 12.90 -28.29 12.55
CA LEU A 335 12.96 -27.79 11.17
C LEU A 335 12.54 -28.87 10.16
N SER A 336 13.07 -30.08 10.27
CA SER A 336 12.73 -31.19 9.38
C SER A 336 11.25 -31.59 9.48
N GLU A 337 10.69 -31.66 10.69
CA GLU A 337 9.26 -31.91 10.89
C GLU A 337 8.39 -30.80 10.30
N PHE A 338 8.79 -29.54 10.51
CA PHE A 338 8.13 -28.38 9.93
C PHE A 338 8.09 -28.48 8.40
N LEU A 339 9.21 -28.81 7.75
CA LEU A 339 9.30 -28.99 6.30
C LEU A 339 8.46 -30.17 5.79
N ARG A 340 8.49 -31.32 6.47
CA ARG A 340 7.63 -32.48 6.15
C ARG A 340 6.14 -32.16 6.22
N GLY A 341 5.72 -31.34 7.18
CA GLY A 341 4.33 -30.93 7.37
C GLY A 341 3.78 -29.94 6.34
N ARG A 342 4.66 -29.28 5.55
CA ARG A 342 4.30 -28.17 4.64
C ARG A 342 3.21 -28.54 3.63
N ALA A 343 3.35 -29.68 2.95
CA ALA A 343 2.37 -30.12 1.96
C ALA A 343 0.97 -30.33 2.58
N GLY A 344 0.91 -30.77 3.84
CA GLY A 344 -0.34 -30.89 4.59
C GLY A 344 -0.98 -29.53 4.86
N ARG A 345 -0.19 -28.58 5.40
CA ARG A 345 -0.66 -27.21 5.66
C ARG A 345 -1.14 -26.50 4.40
N GLN A 346 -0.42 -26.66 3.29
CA GLN A 346 -0.82 -26.11 1.98
C GLN A 346 -2.18 -26.64 1.51
N ARG A 347 -2.45 -27.95 1.65
CA ARG A 347 -3.77 -28.53 1.32
C ARG A 347 -4.88 -27.97 2.20
N SER A 348 -4.65 -27.87 3.50
CA SER A 348 -5.61 -27.29 4.46
C SER A 348 -5.89 -25.82 4.14
N ARG A 349 -4.85 -25.03 3.86
CA ARG A 349 -4.97 -23.62 3.48
C ARG A 349 -5.75 -23.44 2.18
N ALA A 350 -5.48 -24.27 1.16
CA ALA A 350 -6.23 -24.24 -0.09
C ALA A 350 -7.73 -24.56 0.13
N ALA A 351 -8.07 -25.45 1.07
CA ALA A 351 -9.46 -25.73 1.41
C ALA A 351 -10.13 -24.55 2.14
N GLN A 352 -9.43 -23.92 3.09
CA GLN A 352 -9.90 -22.72 3.77
C GLN A 352 -10.14 -21.56 2.80
N LEU A 353 -9.22 -21.33 1.84
CA LEU A 353 -9.38 -20.29 0.83
C LEU A 353 -10.63 -20.48 -0.02
N ARG A 354 -10.94 -21.72 -0.43
CA ARG A 354 -12.19 -22.01 -1.16
C ARG A 354 -13.44 -21.70 -0.35
N GLN A 355 -13.42 -21.96 0.96
CA GLN A 355 -14.54 -21.63 1.84
C GLN A 355 -14.68 -20.12 2.01
N GLU A 356 -13.56 -19.40 2.18
CA GLU A 356 -13.54 -17.94 2.25
C GLU A 356 -14.03 -17.30 0.93
N ASP A 357 -13.59 -17.81 -0.22
CA ASP A 357 -14.06 -17.39 -1.55
C ASP A 357 -15.58 -17.53 -1.68
N GLN A 358 -16.14 -18.66 -1.22
CA GLN A 358 -17.56 -18.89 -1.27
C GLN A 358 -18.32 -17.92 -0.34
N ALA A 359 -17.85 -17.73 0.89
CA ALA A 359 -18.48 -16.81 1.84
C ALA A 359 -18.47 -15.35 1.33
N LEU A 360 -17.36 -14.91 0.71
CA LEU A 360 -17.26 -13.59 0.10
C LEU A 360 -18.19 -13.42 -1.11
N ARG A 361 -18.36 -14.47 -1.92
CA ARG A 361 -19.32 -14.46 -3.04
C ARG A 361 -20.74 -14.32 -2.53
N ASP A 362 -21.11 -15.08 -1.51
CA ASP A 362 -22.45 -15.03 -0.91
C ASP A 362 -22.72 -13.67 -0.26
N GLU A 363 -21.74 -13.10 0.46
CA GLU A 363 -21.81 -11.75 1.03
C GLU A 363 -21.99 -10.69 -0.08
N SER A 364 -21.18 -10.75 -1.14
CA SER A 364 -21.25 -9.80 -2.24
C SER A 364 -22.58 -9.85 -2.97
N LEU A 365 -23.13 -11.04 -3.20
CA LEU A 365 -24.46 -11.23 -3.80
C LEU A 365 -25.57 -10.68 -2.89
N THR A 366 -25.41 -10.81 -1.58
CA THR A 366 -26.41 -10.35 -0.60
C THR A 366 -26.44 -8.82 -0.48
N HIS A 367 -25.27 -8.17 -0.46
CA HIS A 367 -25.18 -6.75 -0.10
C HIS A 367 -24.90 -5.79 -1.25
N GLY A 368 -24.26 -6.24 -2.34
CA GLY A 368 -23.94 -5.40 -3.52
C GLY A 368 -23.03 -4.19 -3.24
N ASP A 369 -22.39 -4.15 -2.07
CA ASP A 369 -21.53 -3.05 -1.60
C ASP A 369 -20.04 -3.37 -1.63
N MET A 370 -19.65 -4.48 -2.27
CA MET A 370 -18.27 -4.97 -2.35
C MET A 370 -17.67 -4.79 -3.74
N VAL A 371 -16.38 -4.47 -3.78
CA VAL A 371 -15.54 -4.41 -4.98
C VAL A 371 -14.34 -5.32 -4.76
N PHE A 372 -14.19 -6.31 -5.65
CA PHE A 372 -13.02 -7.16 -5.69
C PHE A 372 -12.01 -6.57 -6.65
N VAL A 373 -10.76 -6.45 -6.21
CA VAL A 373 -9.64 -5.95 -7.01
C VAL A 373 -8.57 -7.03 -7.14
N ASP A 374 -7.96 -7.14 -8.31
CA ASP A 374 -7.01 -8.21 -8.67
C ASP A 374 -5.68 -8.08 -7.92
N VAL A 375 -5.69 -8.48 -6.64
CA VAL A 375 -4.58 -8.42 -5.69
C VAL A 375 -4.70 -9.58 -4.70
N VAL A 376 -3.54 -10.14 -4.30
CA VAL A 376 -3.46 -11.04 -3.16
C VAL A 376 -3.60 -10.23 -1.87
N ASP A 377 -4.70 -10.44 -1.14
CA ASP A 377 -5.07 -9.65 0.05
C ASP A 377 -4.16 -9.98 1.23
N THR A 378 -3.11 -9.16 1.39
CA THR A 378 -2.19 -9.16 2.52
C THR A 378 -1.93 -7.72 2.95
N TYR A 379 -1.44 -7.54 4.18
CA TYR A 379 -1.13 -6.20 4.69
C TYR A 379 -0.11 -5.45 3.79
N ARG A 380 0.95 -6.13 3.33
CA ARG A 380 1.96 -5.52 2.43
C ARG A 380 1.41 -5.13 1.05
N ASN A 381 0.30 -5.72 0.62
CA ASN A 381 -0.34 -5.43 -0.67
C ASN A 381 -1.49 -4.41 -0.58
N VAL A 382 -1.79 -3.86 0.60
CA VAL A 382 -2.84 -2.85 0.76
C VAL A 382 -2.64 -1.61 -0.12
N PRO A 383 -1.43 -1.06 -0.33
CA PRO A 383 -1.25 0.04 -1.29
C PRO A 383 -1.62 -0.35 -2.73
N LEU A 384 -1.26 -1.56 -3.15
CA LEU A 384 -1.62 -2.07 -4.48
C LEU A 384 -3.13 -2.27 -4.61
N LYS A 385 -3.78 -2.79 -3.56
CA LYS A 385 -5.23 -2.94 -3.46
C LYS A 385 -5.94 -1.59 -3.65
N LEU A 386 -5.41 -0.52 -3.05
CA LEU A 386 -5.92 0.83 -3.26
C LEU A 386 -5.72 1.33 -4.71
N LEU A 387 -4.54 1.14 -5.30
CA LEU A 387 -4.28 1.51 -6.69
C LEU A 387 -5.19 0.77 -7.68
N GLN A 388 -5.40 -0.54 -7.49
CA GLN A 388 -6.31 -1.30 -8.33
C GLN A 388 -7.77 -0.84 -8.15
N PHE A 389 -8.17 -0.42 -6.95
CA PHE A 389 -9.47 0.22 -6.74
C PHE A 389 -9.58 1.53 -7.51
N TYR A 390 -8.54 2.36 -7.54
CA TYR A 390 -8.54 3.59 -8.35
C TYR A 390 -8.64 3.30 -9.85
N LYS A 391 -7.93 2.28 -10.34
CA LYS A 391 -8.07 1.80 -11.73
C LYS A 391 -9.50 1.33 -12.02
N TRP A 392 -10.10 0.59 -11.09
CA TRP A 392 -11.49 0.14 -11.22
C TRP A 392 -12.47 1.32 -11.31
N LEU A 393 -12.26 2.37 -10.50
CA LEU A 393 -13.09 3.59 -10.53
C LEU A 393 -13.00 4.33 -11.86
N VAL A 394 -11.79 4.48 -12.40
CA VAL A 394 -11.49 5.39 -13.52
C VAL A 394 -11.58 4.70 -14.88
N HIS A 395 -11.07 3.47 -15.00
CA HIS A 395 -10.82 2.84 -16.29
C HIS A 395 -11.77 1.70 -16.64
N TYR A 396 -12.50 1.13 -15.69
CA TYR A 396 -13.37 -0.01 -16.00
C TYR A 396 -14.65 0.47 -16.71
N PRO A 397 -14.90 0.10 -17.98
CA PRO A 397 -16.11 0.49 -18.68
C PRO A 397 -17.33 -0.21 -18.09
N ILE A 398 -18.48 0.46 -18.08
CA ILE A 398 -19.80 -0.07 -17.67
C ILE A 398 -20.21 -1.34 -18.46
N THR A 399 -19.53 -1.63 -19.58
CA THR A 399 -19.97 -2.57 -20.60
C THR A 399 -19.37 -3.98 -20.54
N SER A 400 -18.41 -4.28 -19.66
CA SER A 400 -17.89 -5.65 -19.53
C SER A 400 -18.64 -6.40 -18.42
N GLN A 401 -19.69 -7.12 -18.80
CA GLN A 401 -20.19 -8.27 -18.04
C GLN A 401 -19.12 -9.37 -18.04
N THR A 402 -18.12 -9.24 -17.18
CA THR A 402 -17.26 -10.36 -16.80
C THR A 402 -17.56 -10.69 -15.35
N SER A 403 -18.38 -11.73 -15.21
CA SER A 403 -18.49 -12.68 -14.12
C SER A 403 -18.17 -12.16 -12.71
N PHE A 404 -19.21 -12.04 -11.89
CA PHE A 404 -19.22 -11.94 -10.41
C PHE A 404 -19.12 -10.59 -9.71
N SER A 405 -18.89 -9.46 -10.39
CA SER A 405 -19.03 -8.13 -9.78
C SER A 405 -20.12 -7.33 -10.48
N GLY A 406 -21.21 -7.01 -9.77
CA GLY A 406 -22.26 -6.12 -10.27
C GLY A 406 -21.67 -4.74 -10.58
N SER A 407 -21.57 -4.43 -11.87
CA SER A 407 -20.89 -3.29 -12.47
C SER A 407 -21.19 -1.93 -11.81
N VAL A 408 -20.14 -1.23 -11.36
CA VAL A 408 -20.09 0.25 -11.26
C VAL A 408 -18.70 0.76 -11.67
N GLY A 409 -18.15 0.27 -12.78
CA GLY A 409 -16.97 0.91 -13.39
C GLY A 409 -17.37 2.24 -14.01
N ASN A 410 -16.73 3.35 -13.64
CA ASN A 410 -17.08 4.73 -13.95
C ASN A 410 -18.19 5.33 -13.05
N ALA A 411 -18.02 5.23 -11.72
CA ALA A 411 -18.82 6.00 -10.75
C ALA A 411 -18.49 7.50 -10.86
N ASP A 412 -19.51 8.34 -11.01
CA ASP A 412 -19.33 9.79 -11.07
C ASP A 412 -19.27 10.34 -9.64
N PHE A 413 -18.10 10.77 -9.18
CA PHE A 413 -17.86 11.36 -7.85
C PHE A 413 -16.95 12.59 -7.91
N ASN A 414 -17.03 13.47 -6.89
CA ASN A 414 -16.13 14.63 -6.77
C ASN A 414 -14.97 14.35 -5.80
N LEU A 415 -15.29 13.67 -4.70
CA LEU A 415 -14.36 13.37 -3.62
C LEU A 415 -14.41 11.89 -3.26
N LEU A 416 -13.25 11.32 -2.95
CA LEU A 416 -13.12 10.00 -2.36
C LEU A 416 -12.68 10.14 -0.90
N LEU A 417 -13.47 9.60 0.02
CA LEU A 417 -13.07 9.32 1.40
C LEU A 417 -12.52 7.90 1.47
N LYS A 418 -11.24 7.75 1.81
CA LYS A 418 -10.68 6.45 2.20
C LYS A 418 -10.81 6.25 3.70
N THR A 419 -11.15 5.04 4.12
CA THR A 419 -11.13 4.59 5.53
C THR A 419 -10.83 3.08 5.59
N ASP A 420 -10.53 2.57 6.78
CA ASP A 420 -10.42 1.13 7.05
C ASP A 420 -11.70 0.58 7.71
N ASP A 421 -11.88 -0.73 7.71
CA ASP A 421 -13.08 -1.40 8.23
C ASP A 421 -13.13 -1.49 9.77
N ASP A 422 -12.02 -1.19 10.44
CA ASP A 422 -11.88 -1.08 11.89
C ASP A 422 -11.92 0.38 12.39
N CYS A 423 -12.37 1.31 11.54
CA CYS A 423 -12.43 2.74 11.85
C CYS A 423 -13.87 3.21 12.10
N TYR A 424 -14.05 3.94 13.21
CA TYR A 424 -15.23 4.78 13.39
C TYR A 424 -15.09 6.03 12.52
N ILE A 425 -16.16 6.43 11.83
CA ILE A 425 -16.21 7.65 11.01
C ILE A 425 -17.44 8.48 11.40
N ASP A 426 -17.23 9.76 11.74
CA ASP A 426 -18.31 10.74 11.88
C ASP A 426 -18.63 11.32 10.49
N VAL A 427 -19.48 10.60 9.75
CA VAL A 427 -19.84 10.95 8.36
C VAL A 427 -20.49 12.33 8.27
N ASP A 428 -21.32 12.70 9.24
CA ASP A 428 -21.96 14.03 9.29
C ASP A 428 -20.89 15.13 9.36
N ALA A 429 -19.92 14.99 10.26
CA ALA A 429 -18.84 15.96 10.43
C ALA A 429 -17.94 16.05 9.19
N VAL A 430 -17.62 14.92 8.55
CA VAL A 430 -16.81 14.89 7.32
C VAL A 430 -17.53 15.63 6.18
N LEU A 431 -18.81 15.33 5.93
CA LEU A 431 -19.60 15.99 4.88
C LEU A 431 -19.79 17.49 5.16
N LEU A 432 -20.12 17.85 6.40
CA LEU A 432 -20.30 19.24 6.80
C LEU A 432 -19.02 20.07 6.60
N LYS A 433 -17.86 19.52 6.98
CA LYS A 433 -16.56 20.19 6.79
C LYS A 433 -16.20 20.27 5.30
N THR A 434 -16.57 19.27 4.50
CA THR A 434 -16.38 19.25 3.05
C THR A 434 -17.13 20.39 2.36
N ASP A 435 -18.40 20.56 2.73
CA ASP A 435 -19.28 21.63 2.24
C ASP A 435 -18.76 23.02 2.62
N ARG A 436 -18.51 23.23 3.92
CA ARG A 436 -18.11 24.53 4.47
C ARG A 436 -16.79 25.05 3.93
N LYS A 437 -15.81 24.15 3.73
CA LYS A 437 -14.46 24.54 3.31
C LYS A 437 -14.31 24.60 1.78
N ARG A 438 -15.38 24.34 1.01
CA ARG A 438 -15.38 24.24 -0.46
C ARG A 438 -14.24 23.32 -0.92
N LEU A 439 -14.12 22.17 -0.27
CA LEU A 439 -13.05 21.19 -0.48
C LEU A 439 -13.17 20.42 -1.80
N ALA A 440 -14.25 20.62 -2.56
CA ALA A 440 -14.39 20.20 -3.96
C ALA A 440 -13.50 21.02 -4.92
N GLN A 441 -12.28 21.37 -4.51
CA GLN A 441 -11.25 21.97 -5.35
C GLN A 441 -10.35 20.88 -5.91
N SER A 442 -9.86 21.07 -7.13
CA SER A 442 -8.84 20.21 -7.73
C SER A 442 -7.61 20.11 -6.84
N SER A 443 -6.98 18.94 -6.83
CA SER A 443 -5.73 18.66 -6.13
C SER A 443 -5.79 18.86 -4.62
N LEU A 444 -6.83 18.35 -3.96
CA LEU A 444 -6.94 18.36 -2.50
C LEU A 444 -6.43 17.05 -1.88
N TRP A 445 -5.59 17.18 -0.86
CA TRP A 445 -5.20 16.10 0.04
C TRP A 445 -5.51 16.48 1.49
N TRP A 446 -6.47 15.82 2.14
CA TRP A 446 -6.87 16.12 3.51
C TRP A 446 -6.42 15.04 4.50
N GLY A 447 -5.38 15.33 5.30
CA GLY A 447 -4.83 14.42 6.31
C GLY A 447 -3.81 15.06 7.27
N LYS A 448 -3.15 14.26 8.11
CA LYS A 448 -2.16 14.68 9.14
C LYS A 448 -0.69 14.66 8.60
N GLN A 449 0.32 14.62 9.48
CA GLN A 449 1.66 15.23 9.35
C GLN A 449 2.78 14.23 8.95
N ASN A 450 4.04 14.70 8.89
CA ASN A 450 5.24 13.88 8.62
C ASN A 450 5.54 12.88 9.77
N TRP A 451 6.12 11.72 9.45
CA TRP A 451 6.53 10.69 10.42
C TRP A 451 7.96 10.19 10.15
N ALA A 452 8.60 9.62 11.19
CA ALA A 452 9.88 8.93 11.02
C ALA A 452 9.67 7.60 10.29
N VAL A 453 10.68 7.12 9.59
CA VAL A 453 10.56 5.80 8.93
C VAL A 453 10.79 4.71 9.96
N ASP A 454 9.77 3.89 10.18
CA ASP A 454 9.89 2.69 11.00
C ASP A 454 10.74 1.66 10.24
N ARG A 455 11.82 1.21 10.86
CA ARG A 455 12.75 0.24 10.26
C ARG A 455 12.59 -1.15 10.83
N VAL A 456 11.56 -1.36 11.65
CA VAL A 456 11.43 -2.51 12.55
C VAL A 456 9.95 -2.86 12.76
N GLY A 457 9.68 -4.12 13.05
CA GLY A 457 8.34 -4.61 13.37
C GLY A 457 7.35 -4.52 12.20
N LYS A 458 6.04 -4.45 12.51
CA LYS A 458 4.95 -4.45 11.53
C LYS A 458 5.09 -3.36 10.47
N TRP A 459 5.52 -2.19 10.91
CA TRP A 459 5.61 -0.97 10.11
C TRP A 459 7.01 -0.79 9.48
N GLN A 460 7.86 -1.82 9.52
CA GLN A 460 9.19 -1.79 8.90
C GLN A 460 9.13 -1.50 7.40
N GLU A 461 9.90 -0.50 6.98
CA GLU A 461 10.21 -0.15 5.61
C GLU A 461 11.73 -0.21 5.40
N LEU A 462 12.17 -1.08 4.48
CA LEU A 462 13.59 -1.31 4.22
C LEU A 462 14.09 -0.63 2.95
N GLU A 463 13.18 -0.25 2.06
CA GLU A 463 13.55 0.20 0.71
C GLU A 463 13.42 1.71 0.54
N TYR A 464 12.77 2.40 1.47
CA TYR A 464 12.68 3.86 1.44
C TYR A 464 13.99 4.49 1.94
N ALA A 465 14.68 5.25 1.10
CA ALA A 465 16.04 5.72 1.39
C ALA A 465 16.14 6.82 2.46
N SER A 466 15.09 7.65 2.62
CA SER A 466 15.12 8.78 3.57
C SER A 466 14.83 8.33 5.00
N PRO A 467 15.39 8.98 6.04
CA PRO A 467 15.08 8.68 7.44
C PRO A 467 13.68 9.14 7.89
N ALA A 468 13.00 9.97 7.09
CA ALA A 468 11.67 10.48 7.37
C ALA A 468 10.80 10.48 6.11
N TYR A 469 9.52 10.14 6.27
CA TYR A 469 8.55 10.18 5.20
C TYR A 469 8.10 11.62 4.89
N PRO A 470 7.65 11.91 3.66
CA PRO A 470 6.86 13.10 3.37
C PRO A 470 5.56 13.10 4.18
N ALA A 471 4.86 14.23 4.27
CA ALA A 471 3.60 14.31 5.01
C ALA A 471 2.56 13.34 4.43
N PHE A 472 2.02 12.47 5.28
CA PHE A 472 0.97 11.51 4.93
C PHE A 472 -0.19 11.55 5.94
N ALA A 473 -1.36 11.10 5.50
CA ALA A 473 -2.56 11.08 6.34
C ALA A 473 -2.52 9.92 7.34
N CYS A 474 -3.21 10.04 8.47
CA CYS A 474 -3.41 8.88 9.34
C CYS A 474 -4.12 7.76 8.55
N GLY A 475 -3.73 6.50 8.77
CA GLY A 475 -4.40 5.34 8.15
C GLY A 475 -5.91 5.29 8.40
N SER A 476 -6.38 5.88 9.50
CA SER A 476 -7.80 5.98 9.89
C SER A 476 -8.71 6.59 8.84
N GLY A 477 -8.18 7.46 7.98
CA GLY A 477 -8.91 7.98 6.83
C GLY A 477 -8.43 9.33 6.32
N TYR A 478 -8.80 9.62 5.07
CA TYR A 478 -8.50 10.88 4.39
C TYR A 478 -9.45 11.14 3.23
N VAL A 479 -9.54 12.40 2.80
CA VAL A 479 -10.30 12.79 1.61
C VAL A 479 -9.35 13.24 0.49
N VAL A 480 -9.58 12.71 -0.71
CA VAL A 480 -8.83 13.01 -1.93
C VAL A 480 -9.78 13.39 -3.07
N SER A 481 -9.39 14.37 -3.89
CA SER A 481 -10.19 14.81 -5.05
C SER A 481 -10.06 13.85 -6.24
N ARG A 482 -11.11 13.80 -7.07
CA ARG A 482 -11.15 12.89 -8.22
C ARG A 482 -9.99 13.02 -9.19
N ASP A 483 -9.53 14.24 -9.48
CA ASP A 483 -8.39 14.49 -10.38
C ASP A 483 -7.10 13.80 -9.88
N LEU A 484 -6.89 13.73 -8.56
CA LEU A 484 -5.78 12.98 -7.97
C LEU A 484 -6.00 11.47 -8.06
N VAL A 485 -7.23 10.99 -7.87
CA VAL A 485 -7.57 9.56 -8.08
C VAL A 485 -7.33 9.15 -9.53
N GLU A 486 -7.72 9.98 -10.49
CA GLU A 486 -7.47 9.78 -11.93
C GLU A 486 -5.98 9.77 -12.26
N TRP A 487 -5.21 10.68 -11.67
CA TRP A 487 -3.75 10.70 -11.81
C TRP A 487 -3.12 9.42 -11.25
N LEU A 488 -3.52 8.99 -10.06
CA LEU A 488 -3.00 7.77 -9.44
C LEU A 488 -3.36 6.52 -10.23
N ALA A 489 -4.61 6.42 -10.70
CA ALA A 489 -5.07 5.32 -11.54
C ALA A 489 -4.26 5.23 -12.85
N SER A 490 -4.07 6.38 -13.52
CA SER A 490 -3.34 6.46 -14.79
C SER A 490 -1.84 6.16 -14.65
N ASN A 491 -1.27 6.35 -13.45
CA ASN A 491 0.14 6.14 -13.16
C ASN A 491 0.42 4.90 -12.30
N ALA A 492 -0.60 4.09 -11.98
CA ALA A 492 -0.50 3.00 -11.01
C ALA A 492 0.67 2.03 -11.28
N GLU A 493 0.96 1.72 -12.54
CA GLU A 493 2.06 0.81 -12.92
C GLU A 493 3.47 1.40 -12.69
N HIS A 494 3.58 2.71 -12.54
CA HIS A 494 4.85 3.42 -12.28
C HIS A 494 5.03 3.80 -10.80
N LEU A 495 4.00 3.59 -9.98
CA LEU A 495 4.01 3.94 -8.56
C LEU A 495 4.49 2.76 -7.73
N LYS A 496 5.63 2.91 -7.07
CA LYS A 496 6.12 1.92 -6.11
C LYS A 496 5.21 1.86 -4.88
N ALA A 497 4.73 0.67 -4.55
CA ALA A 497 4.09 0.38 -3.28
C ALA A 497 5.15 0.25 -2.18
N TYR A 498 4.89 0.89 -1.04
CA TYR A 498 5.72 0.82 0.16
C TYR A 498 5.00 0.02 1.26
N GLN A 499 5.63 -0.14 2.41
CA GLN A 499 5.18 -0.91 3.57
C GLN A 499 3.68 -0.73 3.92
N GLY A 500 3.17 0.49 3.90
CA GLY A 500 1.79 0.84 4.26
C GLY A 500 1.11 1.68 3.18
N GLU A 501 -0.22 1.60 3.12
CA GLU A 501 -1.02 2.35 2.14
C GLU A 501 -0.93 3.85 2.35
N ASP A 502 -1.09 4.29 3.59
CA ASP A 502 -1.01 5.70 4.00
C ASP A 502 0.36 6.32 3.71
N VAL A 503 1.44 5.61 4.05
CA VAL A 503 2.82 5.97 3.72
C VAL A 503 3.01 6.06 2.21
N SER A 504 2.56 5.04 1.47
CA SER A 504 2.66 5.01 0.00
C SER A 504 1.94 6.20 -0.61
N MET A 505 0.72 6.47 -0.16
CA MET A 505 -0.08 7.60 -0.61
C MET A 505 0.62 8.93 -0.33
N GLY A 506 1.24 9.11 0.84
CA GLY A 506 2.04 10.28 1.15
C GLY A 506 3.24 10.50 0.21
N ILE A 507 3.96 9.43 -0.13
CA ILE A 507 5.08 9.46 -1.06
C ILE A 507 4.60 9.80 -2.48
N TRP A 508 3.51 9.18 -2.94
CA TRP A 508 2.93 9.48 -4.27
C TRP A 508 2.44 10.94 -4.34
N MET A 509 1.80 11.43 -3.28
CA MET A 509 1.37 12.83 -3.18
C MET A 509 2.53 13.82 -3.11
N ALA A 510 3.72 13.40 -2.65
CA ALA A 510 4.91 14.25 -2.69
C ALA A 510 5.38 14.56 -4.12
N ALA A 511 5.15 13.64 -5.07
CA ALA A 511 5.47 13.86 -6.48
C ALA A 511 4.50 14.84 -7.16
N VAL A 512 3.22 14.83 -6.78
CA VAL A 512 2.17 15.67 -7.39
C VAL A 512 2.08 17.05 -6.74
N GLY A 513 2.38 17.15 -5.43
CA GLY A 513 2.32 18.41 -4.68
C GLY A 513 0.91 19.00 -4.54
N PRO A 514 -0.11 18.25 -4.09
CA PRO A 514 -1.48 18.76 -3.95
C PRO A 514 -1.58 19.80 -2.83
N ARG A 515 -2.66 20.58 -2.85
CA ARG A 515 -3.05 21.45 -1.74
C ARG A 515 -3.39 20.57 -0.54
N LYS A 516 -2.55 20.61 0.49
CA LYS A 516 -2.74 19.85 1.71
C LYS A 516 -3.64 20.62 2.69
N TYR A 517 -4.63 19.94 3.26
CA TYR A 517 -5.45 20.46 4.33
C TYR A 517 -5.26 19.57 5.57
N GLN A 518 -4.88 20.16 6.70
CA GLN A 518 -4.65 19.42 7.95
C GLN A 518 -5.83 19.61 8.90
N ASP A 519 -6.26 18.53 9.54
CA ASP A 519 -7.32 18.54 10.55
C ASP A 519 -7.00 17.49 11.61
N SER A 520 -6.97 17.91 12.86
CA SER A 520 -6.67 17.06 14.01
C SER A 520 -7.80 16.08 14.34
N GLY A 521 -8.97 16.20 13.70
CA GLY A 521 -10.07 15.25 13.85
C GLY A 521 -9.78 13.87 13.23
N TRP A 522 -8.78 13.75 12.33
CA TRP A 522 -8.30 12.44 11.86
C TRP A 522 -7.34 11.86 12.89
N LEU A 523 -7.82 10.97 13.75
CA LEU A 523 -7.00 10.37 14.82
C LEU A 523 -6.18 9.19 14.26
N CYS A 524 -4.89 9.17 14.55
CA CYS A 524 -3.99 8.05 14.15
C CYS A 524 -4.04 6.88 15.13
N GLU A 525 -4.50 7.12 16.35
CA GLU A 525 -4.53 6.15 17.45
C GLU A 525 -5.96 5.92 17.93
N LYS A 526 -6.16 4.82 18.67
CA LYS A 526 -7.44 4.43 19.27
C LYS A 526 -7.85 5.36 20.42
N GLU A 527 -8.10 6.61 20.08
CA GLU A 527 -8.50 7.68 20.98
C GLU A 527 -9.91 8.15 20.65
N CYS A 528 -10.51 8.93 21.55
CA CYS A 528 -11.84 9.49 21.34
C CYS A 528 -11.88 10.91 21.89
N TYR A 529 -12.12 11.89 21.01
CA TYR A 529 -12.30 13.29 21.38
C TYR A 529 -13.55 13.86 20.74
N VAL A 530 -14.08 14.91 21.37
CA VAL A 530 -15.12 15.75 20.80
C VAL A 530 -14.62 16.31 19.45
N ASP A 531 -15.49 16.31 18.44
CA ASP A 531 -15.22 16.73 17.05
C ASP A 531 -14.23 15.84 16.25
N MET A 532 -13.95 14.62 16.71
CA MET A 532 -13.19 13.66 15.90
C MET A 532 -13.94 13.30 14.61
N LEU A 533 -13.20 13.15 13.52
CA LEU A 533 -13.69 12.69 12.22
C LEU A 533 -13.54 11.18 12.07
N SER A 534 -12.44 10.64 12.59
CA SER A 534 -12.16 9.21 12.55
C SER A 534 -11.46 8.73 13.81
N SER A 535 -11.65 7.47 14.18
CA SER A 535 -10.85 6.77 15.20
C SER A 535 -10.62 5.31 14.77
N PRO A 536 -9.37 4.83 14.66
CA PRO A 536 -9.03 3.50 14.15
C PRO A 536 -8.96 2.41 15.24
N GLN A 537 -8.70 1.17 14.81
CA GLN A 537 -8.37 0.00 15.66
C GLN A 537 -9.52 -0.46 16.58
N HIS A 538 -10.77 -0.32 16.14
CA HIS A 538 -11.95 -0.78 16.88
C HIS A 538 -12.41 -2.15 16.42
N SER A 539 -12.79 -2.98 17.38
CA SER A 539 -13.55 -4.20 17.11
C SER A 539 -14.96 -3.88 16.60
N ALA A 540 -15.61 -4.87 15.99
CA ALA A 540 -16.98 -4.76 15.51
C ALA A 540 -17.99 -4.35 16.61
N GLN A 541 -17.75 -4.74 17.86
CA GLN A 541 -18.60 -4.36 19.00
C GLN A 541 -18.33 -2.91 19.45
N GLU A 542 -17.07 -2.48 19.45
CA GLU A 542 -16.70 -1.12 19.80
C GLU A 542 -17.23 -0.11 18.78
N LEU A 543 -17.19 -0.43 17.48
CA LEU A 543 -17.79 0.39 16.42
C LEU A 543 -19.30 0.61 16.66
N ARG A 544 -20.04 -0.47 16.96
CA ARG A 544 -21.46 -0.39 17.32
C ARG A 544 -21.68 0.45 18.57
N SER A 545 -20.83 0.29 19.59
CA SER A 545 -20.92 1.03 20.85
C SER A 545 -20.67 2.54 20.66
N LEU A 546 -19.66 2.92 19.87
CA LEU A 546 -19.39 4.32 19.53
C LEU A 546 -20.55 4.94 18.76
N TRP A 547 -21.11 4.21 17.80
CA TRP A 547 -22.28 4.65 17.04
C TRP A 547 -23.53 4.80 17.92
N ASP A 548 -23.80 3.85 18.81
CA ASP A 548 -24.92 3.92 19.74
C ASP A 548 -24.80 5.12 20.69
N ARG A 549 -23.57 5.42 21.17
CA ARG A 549 -23.30 6.63 21.94
C ARG A 549 -23.55 7.89 21.11
N LYS A 550 -23.02 7.97 19.89
CA LYS A 550 -23.28 9.10 18.97
C LYS A 550 -24.78 9.34 18.79
N ARG A 551 -25.56 8.27 18.57
CA ARG A 551 -27.02 8.38 18.40
C ARG A 551 -27.76 8.84 19.65
N LYS A 552 -27.34 8.39 20.83
CA LYS A 552 -28.01 8.72 22.11
C LYS A 552 -27.58 10.09 22.67
N CYS A 553 -26.30 10.41 22.53
CA CYS A 553 -25.64 11.52 23.21
C CYS A 553 -25.31 12.69 22.27
N GLY A 554 -25.35 12.49 20.96
CA GLY A 554 -24.80 13.43 19.96
C GLY A 554 -23.28 13.33 19.78
N ASP A 555 -22.60 12.57 20.63
CA ASP A 555 -21.14 12.42 20.64
C ASP A 555 -20.74 10.94 20.89
N PRO A 556 -19.77 10.41 20.12
CA PRO A 556 -19.35 9.00 20.22
C PRO A 556 -18.53 8.70 21.49
N CYS A 557 -17.90 9.70 22.10
CA CYS A 557 -17.04 9.57 23.27
C CYS A 557 -17.82 9.60 24.58
N GLY A 558 -19.05 10.12 24.57
CA GLY A 558 -19.96 10.02 25.71
C GLY A 558 -21.07 11.06 25.67
N CYS A 559 -22.02 10.95 26.61
CA CYS A 559 -22.96 12.02 26.88
C CYS A 559 -22.25 13.11 27.66
N ALA A 560 -22.50 14.37 27.30
CA ALA A 560 -22.17 15.47 28.21
C ALA A 560 -22.87 15.16 29.55
N TRP A 561 -22.14 15.28 30.65
CA TRP A 561 -22.72 15.22 31.98
C TRP A 561 -23.76 16.35 32.08
N SER A 562 -25.03 16.05 31.83
CA SER A 562 -26.09 16.95 32.23
C SER A 562 -26.10 16.94 33.75
N GLU A 563 -25.73 18.08 34.34
CA GLU A 563 -25.86 18.40 35.75
C GLU A 563 -27.20 17.86 36.29
N HIS A 564 -27.10 17.02 37.33
CA HIS A 564 -28.22 16.37 38.00
C HIS A 564 -29.23 17.37 38.57
#